data_AF-A0A3D0NIY0-F1
#
_entry.id   AF-A0A3D0NIY0-F1
#
_cell.length_a   1.000
_cell.length_b   1.000
_cell.length_c   1.000
_cell.angle_alpha   90.00
_cell.angle_beta   90.00
_cell.angle_gamma   90.00
#
_symmetry.space_group_name_H-M   'P 1'
#
loop_
_entity.id
_entity.type
_entity.pdbx_description
1 polymer ?
#
loop_
_entity_poly.entity_id
_entity_poly.type
_entity_poly.pdbx_seq_one_letter_code
_entity_poly.pdbx_strand_id
1 'polypeptide(L)' 'QAYVTADLRHHPADEHRRVSAVGLVDVAHWASEYPWCAQAADVVRTHFGAALPVTVCPLRTDPWNIDFAGGSSES' A
#
# COMPACT_ATOMS: atom_id res chain seq x y z
N GLN A 1 -3.12 17.48 9.87
CA GLN A 1 -2.53 17.07 8.57
C GLN A 1 -1.94 15.68 8.75
N ALA A 2 -1.84 14.88 7.68
CA ALA A 2 -1.31 13.52 7.75
C ALA A 2 -0.30 13.28 6.62
N TYR A 3 0.69 12.44 6.88
CA TYR A 3 1.67 11.94 5.92
C TYR A 3 1.46 10.45 5.74
N VAL A 4 1.17 10.04 4.50
CA VAL A 4 0.88 8.65 4.13
C VAL A 4 2.11 8.06 3.48
N THR A 5 2.58 6.93 4.00
CA THR A 5 3.75 6.21 3.49
C THR A 5 3.62 4.73 3.85
N ALA A 6 4.53 3.90 3.34
CA ALA A 6 4.67 2.50 3.73
C ALA A 6 5.99 2.27 4.47
N ASP A 7 6.12 1.06 5.05
CA ASP A 7 7.32 0.51 5.68
C ASP A 7 7.89 1.37 6.81
N LEU A 8 7.02 1.96 7.63
CA LEU A 8 7.48 2.75 8.76
C LEU A 8 8.18 1.86 9.81
N ARG A 9 9.35 2.34 10.24
CA ARG A 9 10.09 1.74 11.36
C ARG A 9 9.81 2.51 12.64
N HIS A 10 9.95 1.83 13.77
CA HIS A 10 9.66 2.38 15.09
C HIS A 10 10.41 3.69 15.39
N HIS A 11 11.75 3.69 15.27
CA HIS A 11 12.54 4.87 15.64
C HIS A 11 12.26 6.12 14.78
N PRO A 12 12.20 6.04 13.44
CA PRO A 12 11.81 7.19 12.62
C PRO A 12 10.40 7.72 12.92
N ALA A 13 9.42 6.84 13.15
CA ALA A 13 8.06 7.26 13.44
C ALA A 13 7.95 7.95 14.81
N ASP A 14 8.64 7.41 15.81
CA ASP A 14 8.69 7.98 17.16
C ASP A 14 9.39 9.34 17.17
N GLU A 15 10.47 9.51 16.42
CA GLU A 15 11.13 10.81 16.27
C GLU A 15 10.22 11.84 15.59
N HIS A 16 9.54 11.45 14.50
CA HIS A 16 8.58 12.33 13.82
C HIS A 16 7.51 12.84 14.79
N ARG A 17 7.00 11.97 15.67
CA ARG A 17 5.97 12.35 16.66
C ARG A 17 6.46 13.37 17.69
N ARG A 18 7.76 13.44 17.98
CA ARG A 18 8.32 14.45 18.90
C ARG A 18 8.49 15.81 18.27
N VAL A 19 8.76 15.87 16.97
CA VAL A 19 9.16 17.10 16.26
C VAL A 19 8.07 17.68 15.36
N SER A 20 7.02 16.92 15.06
CA SER A 20 5.98 17.26 14.09
C SER A 20 4.58 17.00 14.64
N ALA A 21 3.66 17.92 14.36
CA ALA A 21 2.23 17.74 14.63
C ALA A 21 1.49 17.00 13.49
N VAL A 22 2.20 16.63 12.41
CA VAL A 22 1.63 15.84 11.30
C VAL A 22 1.53 14.38 11.72
N GLY A 23 0.34 13.79 11.56
CA GLY A 23 0.14 12.37 11.85
C GLY A 23 0.79 11.49 10.78
N LEU A 24 1.31 10.32 11.17
CA LEU A 24 1.81 9.31 10.23
C LEU A 24 0.73 8.25 9.98
N VAL A 25 0.54 7.88 8.72
CA VAL A 25 -0.31 6.77 8.29
C VAL A 25 0.57 5.79 7.53
N ASP A 26 0.79 4.63 8.15
CA ASP A 26 1.49 3.51 7.53
C ASP A 26 0.48 2.65 6.76
N VAL A 27 0.62 2.58 5.45
CA VAL A 27 -0.17 1.67 4.61
C VAL A 27 0.68 0.47 4.23
N ALA A 28 0.03 -0.67 3.99
CA ALA A 28 0.74 -1.80 3.42
C ALA A 28 1.44 -1.39 2.12
N HIS A 29 2.69 -1.80 1.95
CA HIS A 29 3.50 -1.43 0.78
C HIS A 29 2.81 -1.75 -0.55
N TRP A 30 2.18 -2.93 -0.61
CA TRP A 30 1.37 -3.31 -1.77
C TRP A 30 0.24 -2.31 -2.03
N ALA A 31 -0.45 -1.83 -0.99
CA ALA A 31 -1.58 -0.92 -1.15
C ALA A 31 -1.15 0.48 -1.61
N SER A 32 0.08 0.94 -1.30
CA SER A 32 0.61 2.19 -1.84
C SER A 32 1.06 2.09 -3.30
N GLU A 33 1.52 0.91 -3.74
CA GLU A 33 2.19 0.75 -5.04
C GLU A 33 1.33 0.07 -6.12
N TYR A 34 0.52 -0.92 -5.76
CA TYR A 34 -0.32 -1.63 -6.71
C TYR A 34 -1.26 -0.73 -7.53
N PRO A 35 -1.86 0.35 -6.99
CA PRO A 35 -2.69 1.26 -7.79
C PRO A 35 -1.96 1.84 -9.02
N TRP A 36 -0.63 1.96 -8.99
CA TRP A 36 0.16 2.46 -10.11
C TRP A 36 0.25 1.48 -11.27
N CYS A 37 0.04 0.17 -11.04
CA CYS A 37 0.09 -0.83 -12.10
C CYS A 37 -0.96 -0.57 -13.20
N ALA A 38 -2.14 -0.05 -12.84
CA ALA A 38 -3.16 0.34 -13.82
C ALA A 38 -2.67 1.47 -14.73
N GLN A 39 -2.11 2.52 -14.13
CA GLN A 39 -1.55 3.65 -14.88
C GLN A 39 -0.37 3.22 -15.76
N ALA A 40 0.54 2.39 -15.25
CA ALA A 40 1.65 1.86 -16.01
C ALA A 40 1.17 1.01 -17.20
N ALA A 41 0.16 0.17 -17.00
CA ALA A 41 -0.44 -0.60 -18.09
C ALA A 41 -1.04 0.32 -19.17
N ASP A 42 -1.67 1.42 -18.79
CA ASP A 42 -2.24 2.38 -19.76
C ASP A 42 -1.15 3.09 -20.58
N VAL A 43 -0.01 3.44 -19.97
CA VAL A 43 1.15 3.97 -20.70
C VAL A 43 1.63 2.98 -21.76
N VAL A 44 1.78 1.71 -21.40
CA VAL A 44 2.24 0.66 -22.33
C VAL A 44 1.21 0.41 -23.43
N ARG A 45 -0.08 0.29 -23.08
CA ARG A 45 -1.19 0.12 -24.05
C ARG A 45 -1.27 1.28 -25.03
N THR A 46 -1.09 2.50 -24.56
CA THR A 46 -1.12 3.70 -25.41
C THR A 46 -0.01 3.66 -26.46
N HIS A 47 1.16 3.13 -26.10
CA HIS A 47 2.30 3.05 -27.01
C HIS A 47 2.18 1.90 -28.02
N PHE A 48 1.79 0.70 -27.58
CA PHE A 48 1.82 -0.50 -28.42
C PHE A 48 0.47 -0.91 -29.02
N GLY A 49 -0.65 -0.43 -28.47
CA GLY A 49 -1.99 -0.76 -28.93
C GLY A 49 -2.22 -2.28 -29.02
N ALA A 50 -2.78 -2.72 -30.15
CA ALA A 50 -3.10 -4.13 -30.38
C ALA A 50 -1.87 -5.02 -30.63
N ALA A 51 -0.68 -4.44 -30.85
CA ALA A 51 0.54 -5.21 -31.11
C ALA A 51 1.06 -5.94 -29.85
N LEU A 52 0.69 -5.47 -28.66
CA LEU A 52 1.10 -6.05 -27.39
C LEU A 52 -0.09 -6.08 -26.41
N PRO A 53 -0.64 -7.26 -26.11
CA PRO A 53 -1.64 -7.41 -25.05
C PRO A 53 -1.03 -7.09 -23.68
N VAL A 54 -1.67 -6.20 -22.92
CA VAL A 54 -1.20 -5.77 -21.58
C VAL A 54 -2.30 -5.96 -20.55
N THR A 55 -2.02 -6.74 -19.53
CA THR A 55 -2.90 -6.99 -18.39
C THR A 55 -2.20 -6.64 -17.07
N VAL A 56 -2.98 -6.28 -16.06
CA VAL A 56 -2.52 -6.13 -14.68
C VAL A 56 -2.97 -7.36 -13.92
N CYS A 57 -2.05 -8.01 -13.19
CA CYS A 57 -2.39 -9.16 -12.37
C CYS A 57 -3.28 -8.70 -11.19
N PRO A 58 -4.52 -9.23 -11.03
CA PRO A 58 -5.41 -8.80 -9.95
C PRO A 58 -5.10 -9.47 -8.61
N LEU A 59 -4.16 -10.42 -8.58
CA LEU A 59 -3.83 -11.16 -7.36
C LEU A 59 -3.08 -10.25 -6.40
N ARG A 60 -3.56 -10.19 -5.16
CA ARG A 60 -2.88 -9.48 -4.08
C ARG A 60 -1.62 -10.24 -3.70
N THR A 61 -0.46 -9.59 -3.83
CA THR A 61 0.85 -10.18 -3.52
C THR A 61 1.41 -9.72 -2.17
N ASP A 62 0.61 -8.98 -1.39
CA ASP A 62 0.97 -8.59 -0.04
C ASP A 62 1.13 -9.82 0.86
N PRO A 63 2.33 -10.08 1.41
CA PRO A 63 2.58 -11.23 2.28
C PRO A 63 1.92 -11.09 3.64
N TRP A 64 1.46 -9.89 4.03
CA TRP A 64 0.91 -9.63 5.34
C TRP A 64 -0.63 -9.54 5.31
N ASN A 65 -1.28 -10.14 6.30
CA ASN A 65 -2.69 -9.98 6.57
C ASN A 65 -2.87 -9.59 8.04
N ILE A 66 -3.83 -8.73 8.31
CA ILE A 66 -4.26 -8.43 9.68
C ILE A 66 -5.44 -9.37 9.97
N ASP A 67 -5.20 -10.36 10.81
CA ASP A 67 -6.27 -11.20 11.35
C ASP A 67 -6.83 -10.53 12.61
N PHE A 68 -8.14 -10.33 12.64
CA PHE A 68 -8.85 -9.98 13.86
C PHE A 68 -9.19 -11.27 14.58
N ALA A 69 -8.41 -11.64 15.60
CA ALA A 69 -8.80 -12.71 16.50
C ALA A 69 -10.09 -12.28 17.22
N GLY A 70 -11.22 -12.85 16.82
CA GLY A 70 -12.50 -12.62 17.47
C GLY A 70 -12.37 -13.02 18.93
N GLY A 71 -12.59 -12.06 19.84
CA GLY A 71 -12.59 -12.33 21.27
C GLY A 71 -13.60 -13.42 21.57
N SER A 72 -13.14 -14.60 21.95
CA SER A 72 -13.97 -15.61 22.59
C SER A 72 -14.46 -15.01 23.90
N SER A 73 -15.71 -14.55 23.89
CA SER A 73 -16.46 -14.26 25.10
C SER A 73 -16.69 -15.58 25.83
N GLU A 74 -15.75 -15.97 26.68
CA GLU A 74 -16.01 -16.99 27.69
C GLU A 74 -16.84 -16.34 28.81
N SER A 75 -18.02 -16.92 29.03
CA SER A 75 -18.95 -16.64 30.13
C SER A 75 -18.78 -17.67 31.22
#